data_AF-A0A2R8CIN7-F1
#
_entry.id   AF-A0A2R8CIN7-F1
#
_cell.length_a   1.000
_cell.length_b   1.000
_cell.length_c   1.000
_cell.angle_alpha   90.00
_cell.angle_beta   90.00
_cell.angle_gamma   90.00
#
_symmetry.space_group_name_H-M   'P 1'
#
loop_
_entity.id
_entity.type
_entity.pdbx_description
1 polymer ?
#
loop_
_entity_poly.entity_id
_entity_poly.type
_entity_poly.pdbx_seq_one_letter_code
_entity_poly.pdbx_strand_id
1 'polypeptide(L)'
;MPSGDNALDFATISDIFLAHGSLQSPAFFDGYLCARLALEDISAEDWLGLICAALGVEEPATREDGETLLAWRTLARERLDAQEMSFEPLLPDELFSLAERAQSLALWSQGFHEVAGEVDHEQRKAWSTPLQEGVADIEQLMNIDADIEDNSENENDLFALTEHARMTALMLYVEQHPGRPDVEKPAQSFEEGMKEEGLSGDGETRH
;
A
#
# COMPACT_ATOMS: atom_id res chain seq x y z
N MET A 1 -3.47 30.57 -5.28
CA MET A 1 -2.70 29.32 -5.07
C MET A 1 -3.38 28.61 -3.92
N PRO A 2 -4.05 27.47 -4.12
CA PRO A 2 -4.41 26.66 -2.97
C PRO A 2 -3.12 26.04 -2.44
N SER A 3 -2.94 26.18 -1.13
CA SER A 3 -1.72 25.82 -0.40
C SER A 3 -1.97 24.51 0.34
N GLY A 4 -1.05 23.55 0.19
CA GLY A 4 -0.79 22.48 1.15
C GLY A 4 -1.65 21.21 1.02
N ASP A 5 -0.99 20.10 0.68
CA ASP A 5 -1.36 18.71 0.98
C ASP A 5 -2.84 18.32 0.93
N ASN A 6 -3.32 17.98 -0.27
CA ASN A 6 -4.44 17.03 -0.38
C ASN A 6 -3.86 15.62 -0.45
N ALA A 7 -3.15 15.21 0.61
CA ALA A 7 -2.73 13.82 0.73
C ALA A 7 -4.00 12.98 0.89
N LEU A 8 -4.20 11.99 0.02
CA LEU A 8 -5.33 11.07 0.14
C LEU A 8 -5.21 10.34 1.49
N ASP A 9 -6.11 10.69 2.41
CA ASP A 9 -6.13 10.21 3.79
C ASP A 9 -7.46 9.53 4.13
N PHE A 10 -7.52 8.91 5.31
CA PHE A 10 -8.68 8.15 5.75
C PHE A 10 -9.95 9.00 5.82
N ALA A 11 -9.84 10.26 6.27
CA ALA A 11 -10.97 11.17 6.39
C ALA A 11 -11.57 11.51 5.02
N THR A 12 -10.72 11.79 4.03
CA THR A 12 -11.14 12.11 2.65
C THR A 12 -11.95 10.96 2.03
N ILE A 13 -11.50 9.72 2.19
CA ILE A 13 -12.24 8.56 1.66
C ILE A 13 -13.50 8.29 2.48
N SER A 14 -13.46 8.50 3.80
CA SER A 14 -14.62 8.36 4.68
C SER A 14 -15.75 9.33 4.29
N ASP A 15 -15.42 10.58 3.93
CA ASP A 15 -16.39 11.57 3.50
C ASP A 15 -17.12 11.15 2.22
N ILE A 16 -16.42 10.52 1.27
CA ILE A 16 -17.04 9.95 0.06
C ILE A 16 -18.02 8.84 0.45
N PHE A 17 -17.61 7.91 1.32
CA PHE A 17 -18.47 6.82 1.79
C PHE A 17 -19.73 7.35 2.48
N LEU A 18 -19.57 8.35 3.34
CA LEU A 18 -20.65 9.00 4.07
C LEU A 18 -21.60 9.77 3.14
N ALA A 19 -21.09 10.42 2.10
CA ALA A 19 -21.90 11.11 1.10
C ALA A 19 -22.85 10.15 0.35
N HIS A 20 -22.44 8.89 0.21
CA HIS A 20 -23.26 7.79 -0.31
C HIS A 20 -24.14 7.10 0.75
N GLY A 21 -24.06 7.51 2.02
CA GLY A 21 -24.79 6.91 3.13
C GLY A 21 -24.27 5.53 3.56
N SER A 22 -23.06 5.16 3.14
CA SER A 22 -22.42 3.90 3.54
C SER A 22 -21.85 4.01 4.95
N LEU A 23 -21.99 2.94 5.73
CA LEU A 23 -21.36 2.76 7.05
C LEU A 23 -20.15 1.81 7.00
N GLN A 24 -19.76 1.38 5.80
CA GLN A 24 -18.57 0.55 5.65
C GLN A 24 -17.31 1.38 5.88
N SER A 25 -16.28 0.76 6.44
CA SER A 25 -15.03 1.45 6.74
C SER A 25 -14.09 1.43 5.53
N PRO A 26 -13.49 2.59 5.16
CA PRO A 26 -12.41 2.63 4.19
C PRO A 26 -11.23 1.73 4.55
N ALA A 27 -10.93 1.56 5.85
CA ALA A 27 -9.83 0.71 6.32
C ALA A 27 -10.01 -0.75 5.88
N PHE A 28 -11.24 -1.28 5.94
CA PHE A 28 -11.55 -2.62 5.44
C PHE A 28 -11.21 -2.75 3.95
N PHE A 29 -11.67 -1.80 3.15
CA PHE A 29 -11.43 -1.82 1.71
C PHE A 29 -9.96 -1.56 1.36
N ASP A 30 -9.20 -0.86 2.19
CA ASP A 30 -7.76 -0.70 2.02
C ASP A 30 -7.03 -2.02 2.20
N GLY A 31 -7.32 -2.78 3.26
CA GLY A 31 -6.75 -4.12 3.46
C GLY A 31 -7.09 -5.05 2.31
N TYR A 32 -8.36 -5.03 1.87
CA TYR A 32 -8.84 -5.78 0.71
C TYR A 32 -8.08 -5.40 -0.56
N LEU A 33 -7.94 -4.09 -0.83
CA LEU A 33 -7.21 -3.56 -1.98
C LEU A 33 -5.74 -4.00 -1.96
N CYS A 34 -5.08 -3.94 -0.82
CA CYS A 34 -3.67 -4.32 -0.69
C CYS A 34 -3.44 -5.78 -1.07
N ALA A 35 -4.27 -6.67 -0.55
CA ALA A 35 -4.19 -8.09 -0.88
C ALA A 35 -4.54 -8.36 -2.35
N ARG A 36 -5.55 -7.69 -2.92
CA ARG A 36 -5.89 -7.80 -4.36
C ARG A 36 -4.77 -7.29 -5.25
N LEU A 37 -4.13 -6.18 -4.91
CA LEU A 37 -2.99 -5.64 -5.63
C LEU A 37 -1.81 -6.60 -5.59
N ALA A 38 -1.56 -7.24 -4.44
CA ALA A 38 -0.49 -8.20 -4.28
C ALA A 38 -0.74 -9.51 -5.05
N LEU A 39 -1.97 -10.03 -5.04
CA LEU A 39 -2.28 -11.36 -5.59
C LEU A 39 -2.70 -11.32 -7.07
N GLU A 40 -3.37 -10.25 -7.50
CA GLU A 40 -4.05 -10.19 -8.80
C GLU A 40 -3.75 -8.91 -9.59
N ASP A 41 -3.10 -7.90 -8.98
CA ASP A 41 -2.96 -6.53 -9.53
C ASP A 41 -4.29 -5.98 -10.08
N ILE A 42 -5.37 -6.12 -9.27
CA ILE A 42 -6.75 -5.73 -9.61
C ILE A 42 -6.80 -4.45 -10.43
N SER A 43 -7.53 -4.41 -11.55
CA SER A 43 -7.51 -3.24 -12.44
C SER A 43 -8.17 -2.00 -11.81
N ALA A 44 -7.91 -0.82 -12.38
CA ALA A 44 -8.56 0.42 -11.95
C ALA A 44 -10.09 0.40 -12.14
N GLU A 45 -10.54 -0.24 -13.22
CA GLU A 45 -11.97 -0.40 -13.53
C GLU A 45 -12.64 -1.35 -12.54
N ASP A 46 -12.05 -2.52 -12.29
CA ASP A 46 -12.59 -3.50 -11.35
C ASP A 46 -12.62 -2.95 -9.92
N TRP A 47 -11.58 -2.21 -9.52
CA TRP A 47 -11.55 -1.53 -8.23
C TRP A 47 -12.68 -0.53 -8.06
N LEU A 48 -12.87 0.36 -9.05
CA LEU A 48 -13.93 1.36 -8.99
C LEU A 48 -15.31 0.70 -8.97
N GLY A 49 -15.51 -0.36 -9.77
CA GLY A 49 -16.73 -1.14 -9.79
C GLY A 49 -17.02 -1.80 -8.45
N LEU A 50 -16.01 -2.37 -7.79
CA LEU A 50 -16.12 -2.96 -6.46
C LEU A 50 -16.56 -1.93 -5.41
N ILE A 51 -15.90 -0.76 -5.37
CA ILE A 51 -16.28 0.30 -4.43
C ILE A 51 -17.68 0.84 -4.73
N CYS A 52 -18.04 1.07 -5.99
CA CYS A 52 -19.40 1.51 -6.34
C CYS A 52 -20.46 0.49 -5.89
N ALA A 53 -20.21 -0.80 -6.10
CA ALA A 53 -21.08 -1.87 -5.62
C ALA A 53 -21.22 -1.89 -4.09
N ALA A 54 -20.12 -1.69 -3.36
CA ALA A 54 -20.12 -1.55 -1.90
C ALA A 54 -20.93 -0.34 -1.43
N LEU A 55 -20.82 0.79 -2.14
CA LEU A 55 -21.59 2.00 -1.88
C LEU A 55 -23.05 1.92 -2.35
N GLY A 56 -23.46 0.84 -3.04
CA GLY A 56 -24.81 0.66 -3.55
C GLY A 56 -25.16 1.58 -4.73
N VAL A 57 -24.17 2.01 -5.50
CA VAL A 57 -24.31 2.91 -6.66
C VAL A 57 -23.72 2.29 -7.93
N GLU A 58 -24.18 2.75 -9.10
CA GLU A 58 -23.63 2.33 -10.39
C GLU A 58 -22.35 3.12 -10.75
N GLU A 59 -22.26 4.37 -10.29
CA GLU A 59 -21.14 5.28 -10.52
C GLU A 59 -20.94 6.23 -9.32
N PRO A 60 -19.73 6.81 -9.14
CA PRO A 60 -19.47 7.80 -8.10
C PRO A 60 -20.40 9.01 -8.21
N ALA A 61 -20.74 9.65 -7.08
CA ALA A 61 -21.64 10.81 -7.07
C ALA A 61 -21.12 11.98 -7.92
N THR A 62 -19.80 12.17 -7.94
CA THR A 62 -19.14 13.17 -8.78
C THR A 62 -17.91 12.61 -9.47
N ARG A 63 -17.46 13.32 -10.50
CA ARG A 63 -16.19 13.00 -11.18
C ARG A 63 -14.99 13.08 -10.22
N GLU A 64 -15.00 14.04 -9.29
CA GLU A 64 -13.92 14.25 -8.32
C GLU A 64 -13.83 13.08 -7.33
N ASP A 65 -14.98 12.55 -6.87
CA ASP A 65 -15.03 11.35 -6.03
C ASP A 65 -14.44 10.16 -6.78
N GLY A 66 -14.82 9.97 -8.05
CA GLY A 66 -14.28 8.91 -8.91
C GLY A 66 -12.76 9.03 -9.09
N GLU A 67 -12.25 10.25 -9.35
CA GLU A 67 -10.81 10.51 -9.47
C GLU A 67 -10.08 10.21 -8.14
N THR A 68 -10.70 10.51 -7.00
CA THR A 68 -10.16 10.23 -5.67
C THR A 68 -10.10 8.73 -5.37
N LEU A 69 -11.18 7.99 -5.64
CA LEU A 69 -11.23 6.53 -5.46
C LEU A 69 -10.22 5.79 -6.35
N LEU A 70 -9.98 6.30 -7.57
CA LEU A 70 -8.95 5.77 -8.48
C LEU A 70 -7.53 6.14 -8.03
N ALA A 71 -7.34 7.35 -7.50
CA ALA A 71 -6.08 7.79 -6.93
C ALA A 71 -5.69 6.91 -5.72
N TRP A 72 -6.64 6.51 -4.89
CA TRP A 72 -6.40 5.60 -3.76
C TRP A 72 -5.74 4.29 -4.21
N ARG A 73 -6.31 3.60 -5.20
CA ARG A 73 -5.69 2.39 -5.80
C ARG A 73 -4.29 2.66 -6.34
N THR A 74 -4.15 3.77 -7.07
CA THR A 74 -2.89 4.11 -7.74
C THR A 74 -1.78 4.31 -6.71
N LEU A 75 -2.04 5.09 -5.66
CA LEU A 75 -1.10 5.35 -4.57
C LEU A 75 -0.77 4.09 -3.77
N ALA A 76 -1.78 3.26 -3.44
CA ALA A 76 -1.54 2.00 -2.74
C ALA A 76 -0.59 1.09 -3.53
N ARG A 77 -0.83 0.92 -4.84
CA ARG A 77 0.05 0.12 -5.71
C ARG A 77 1.46 0.70 -5.80
N GLU A 78 1.57 2.01 -6.03
CA GLU A 78 2.88 2.68 -6.12
C GLU A 78 3.70 2.53 -4.84
N ARG A 79 3.07 2.66 -3.67
CA ARG A 79 3.74 2.53 -2.37
C ARG A 79 4.09 1.09 -2.02
N LEU A 80 3.27 0.11 -2.42
CA LEU A 80 3.58 -1.31 -2.26
C LEU A 80 4.78 -1.75 -3.11
N ASP A 81 4.95 -1.17 -4.31
CA ASP A 81 6.06 -1.44 -5.24
C ASP A 81 7.31 -0.57 -4.94
N ALA A 82 7.20 0.42 -4.05
CA ALA A 82 8.28 1.36 -3.76
C ALA A 82 9.46 0.69 -3.05
N GLN A 83 10.68 0.98 -3.51
CA GLN A 83 11.91 0.41 -2.94
C GLN A 83 12.16 0.86 -1.50
N GLU A 84 11.73 2.08 -1.17
CA GLU A 84 11.80 2.65 0.17
C GLU A 84 10.75 2.09 1.14
N MET A 85 9.92 1.13 0.71
CA MET A 85 8.88 0.50 1.53
C MET A 85 7.93 1.54 2.14
N SER A 86 7.43 2.48 1.32
CA SER A 86 6.63 3.64 1.75
C SER A 86 5.14 3.38 1.91
N PHE A 87 4.70 2.12 1.79
CA PHE A 87 3.32 1.73 2.05
C PHE A 87 2.98 1.94 3.53
N GLU A 88 1.82 2.54 3.76
CA GLU A 88 1.17 2.71 5.06
C GLU A 88 -0.31 2.33 4.90
N PRO A 89 -0.89 1.51 5.79
CA PRO A 89 -2.32 1.22 5.80
C PRO A 89 -3.17 2.50 5.90
N LEU A 90 -4.27 2.58 5.17
CA LEU A 90 -5.22 3.70 5.27
C LEU A 90 -6.03 3.59 6.57
N LEU A 91 -5.52 4.19 7.63
CA LEU A 91 -6.11 4.19 8.96
C LEU A 91 -6.42 5.62 9.45
N PRO A 92 -7.34 5.79 10.42
CA PRO A 92 -7.55 7.07 11.06
C PRO A 92 -6.27 7.56 11.74
N ASP A 93 -6.08 8.88 11.76
CA ASP A 93 -4.94 9.51 12.40
C ASP A 93 -5.15 9.73 13.91
N GLU A 94 -4.19 10.38 14.55
CA GLU A 94 -4.19 10.70 15.99
C GLU A 94 -5.33 11.65 16.43
N LEU A 95 -6.15 12.17 15.51
CA LEU A 95 -7.36 12.92 15.87
C LEU A 95 -8.49 12.00 16.35
N PHE A 96 -8.39 10.70 16.06
CA PHE A 96 -9.31 9.66 16.52
C PHE A 96 -8.80 9.02 17.81
N SER A 97 -9.73 8.50 18.62
CA SER A 97 -9.37 7.79 19.84
C SER A 97 -8.56 6.53 19.53
N LEU A 98 -7.75 6.09 20.50
CA LEU A 98 -6.97 4.87 20.39
C LEU A 98 -7.85 3.65 20.04
N ALA A 99 -9.04 3.56 20.65
CA ALA A 99 -10.01 2.50 20.35
C ALA A 99 -10.53 2.54 18.91
N GLU A 100 -10.79 3.73 18.35
CA GLU A 100 -11.23 3.89 16.95
C GLU A 100 -10.13 3.51 15.95
N ARG A 101 -8.88 3.90 16.22
CA ARG A 101 -7.72 3.51 15.40
C ARG A 101 -7.50 1.99 15.46
N ALA A 102 -7.55 1.40 16.64
CA ALA A 102 -7.39 -0.03 16.83
C ALA A 102 -8.52 -0.85 16.17
N GLN A 103 -9.76 -0.39 16.28
CA GLN A 103 -10.90 -0.99 15.59
C GLN A 103 -10.77 -0.89 14.06
N SER A 104 -10.21 0.21 13.56
CA SER A 104 -9.94 0.39 12.13
C SER A 104 -8.84 -0.54 11.64
N LEU A 105 -7.78 -0.77 12.44
CA LEU A 105 -6.77 -1.79 12.15
C LEU A 105 -7.40 -3.18 12.08
N ALA A 106 -8.29 -3.52 13.03
CA ALA A 106 -9.00 -4.80 12.99
C ALA A 106 -9.86 -4.97 11.72
N LEU A 107 -10.49 -3.89 11.24
CA LEU A 107 -11.24 -3.90 9.98
C LEU A 107 -10.33 -4.02 8.76
N TRP A 108 -9.19 -3.34 8.76
CA TRP A 108 -8.17 -3.48 7.73
C TRP A 108 -7.68 -4.94 7.64
N SER A 109 -7.38 -5.55 8.79
CA SER A 109 -6.97 -6.95 8.88
C SER A 109 -8.05 -7.90 8.34
N GLN A 110 -9.33 -7.61 8.61
CA GLN A 110 -10.44 -8.39 8.05
C GLN A 110 -10.49 -8.32 6.52
N GLY A 111 -10.40 -7.12 5.94
CA GLY A 111 -10.42 -6.96 4.49
C GLY A 111 -9.23 -7.62 3.80
N PHE A 112 -8.04 -7.50 4.39
CA PHE A 112 -6.84 -8.19 3.90
C PHE A 112 -7.00 -9.71 3.98
N HIS A 113 -7.48 -10.21 5.12
CA HIS A 113 -7.71 -11.63 5.35
C HIS A 113 -8.76 -12.20 4.40
N GLU A 114 -9.81 -11.46 4.06
CA GLU A 114 -10.87 -11.92 3.14
C GLU A 114 -10.28 -12.33 1.79
N VAL A 115 -9.42 -11.48 1.22
CA VAL A 115 -8.79 -11.75 -0.09
C VAL A 115 -7.67 -12.78 0.03
N ALA A 116 -6.80 -12.66 1.04
CA ALA A 116 -5.78 -13.67 1.27
C ALA A 116 -6.42 -15.06 1.46
N GLY A 117 -7.59 -15.10 2.09
CA GLY A 117 -8.53 -16.21 2.27
C GLY A 117 -8.84 -17.02 1.01
N GLU A 118 -8.92 -16.35 -0.13
CA GLU A 118 -9.28 -16.94 -1.42
C GLU A 118 -8.15 -17.78 -2.03
N VAL A 119 -6.90 -17.52 -1.61
CA VAL A 119 -5.72 -18.25 -2.10
C VAL A 119 -5.77 -19.68 -1.59
N ASP A 120 -5.69 -20.63 -2.53
CA ASP A 120 -5.74 -22.04 -2.19
C ASP A 120 -4.56 -22.47 -1.29
N HIS A 121 -4.80 -23.52 -0.49
CA HIS A 121 -3.84 -23.98 0.50
C HIS A 121 -2.49 -24.43 -0.11
N GLU A 122 -2.48 -24.95 -1.34
CA GLU A 122 -1.24 -25.40 -1.97
C GLU A 122 -0.41 -24.23 -2.49
N GLN A 123 -1.05 -23.16 -2.99
CA GLN A 123 -0.42 -21.90 -3.34
C GLN A 123 0.16 -21.22 -2.09
N ARG A 124 -0.60 -21.18 -0.99
CA ARG A 124 -0.10 -20.61 0.28
C ARG A 124 1.15 -21.33 0.82
N LYS A 125 1.27 -22.65 0.62
CA LYS A 125 2.49 -23.39 0.99
C LYS A 125 3.73 -22.97 0.22
N ALA A 126 3.57 -22.36 -0.95
CA ALA A 126 4.68 -21.86 -1.75
C ALA A 126 5.21 -20.51 -1.24
N TRP A 127 4.46 -19.80 -0.39
CA TRP A 127 4.91 -18.59 0.28
C TRP A 127 6.05 -18.88 1.25
N SER A 128 6.89 -17.88 1.52
CA SER A 128 7.90 -17.99 2.55
C SER A 128 7.28 -18.26 3.93
N THR A 129 8.05 -18.89 4.81
CA THR A 129 7.60 -19.11 6.20
C THR A 129 7.24 -17.79 6.90
N PRO A 130 8.03 -16.71 6.81
CA PRO A 130 7.65 -15.41 7.36
C PRO A 130 6.31 -14.87 6.83
N LEU A 131 6.01 -15.05 5.54
CA LEU A 131 4.74 -14.59 4.98
C LEU A 131 3.56 -15.44 5.49
N GLN A 132 3.74 -16.76 5.59
CA GLN A 132 2.70 -17.64 6.16
C GLN A 132 2.40 -17.28 7.61
N GLU A 133 3.43 -17.00 8.42
CA GLU A 133 3.29 -16.57 9.81
C GLU A 133 2.64 -15.19 9.91
N GLY A 134 3.10 -14.21 9.13
CA GLY A 134 2.51 -12.87 9.10
C GLY A 134 1.02 -12.89 8.73
N VAL A 135 0.64 -13.64 7.68
CA VAL A 135 -0.77 -13.77 7.30
C VAL A 135 -1.61 -14.46 8.39
N ALA A 136 -1.06 -15.44 9.11
CA ALA A 136 -1.74 -16.07 10.23
C ALA A 136 -1.90 -15.13 11.44
N ASP A 137 -0.92 -14.26 11.69
CA ASP A 137 -0.95 -13.28 12.76
C ASP A 137 -1.95 -12.15 12.47
N ILE A 138 -2.15 -11.76 11.19
CA ILE A 138 -3.24 -10.85 10.78
C ILE A 138 -4.60 -11.36 11.26
N GLU A 139 -4.83 -12.68 11.29
CA GLU A 139 -6.10 -13.25 11.74
C GLU A 139 -6.40 -12.90 13.21
N GLN A 140 -5.36 -12.79 14.04
CA GLN A 140 -5.50 -12.41 15.45
C GLN A 140 -5.91 -10.95 15.61
N LEU A 141 -5.46 -10.07 14.69
CA LEU A 141 -5.77 -8.63 14.71
C LEU A 141 -7.24 -8.32 14.41
N MET A 142 -7.99 -9.26 13.82
CA MET A 142 -9.39 -9.05 13.51
C MET A 142 -10.29 -8.92 14.75
N ASN A 143 -9.81 -9.33 15.93
CA ASN A 143 -10.58 -9.39 17.18
C ASN A 143 -10.01 -8.48 18.29
N ILE A 144 -9.58 -7.27 17.94
CA ILE A 144 -9.13 -6.28 18.93
C ILE A 144 -10.32 -5.83 19.81
N ASP A 145 -10.08 -5.69 21.12
CA ASP A 145 -11.08 -5.21 22.09
C ASP A 145 -11.42 -3.73 21.82
N ALA A 146 -12.68 -3.37 21.99
CA ALA A 146 -13.14 -1.99 21.86
C ALA A 146 -12.90 -1.16 23.14
N ASP A 147 -12.68 -1.82 24.30
CA ASP A 147 -12.41 -1.15 25.58
C ASP A 147 -10.89 -1.02 25.83
N ILE A 148 -10.23 -0.20 25.03
CA ILE A 148 -8.79 0.07 25.15
C ILE A 148 -8.58 1.32 26.01
N GLU A 149 -7.80 1.18 27.08
CA GLU A 149 -7.36 2.34 27.87
C GLU A 149 -6.41 3.21 27.05
N ASP A 150 -6.69 4.51 27.00
CA ASP A 150 -5.81 5.49 26.35
C ASP A 150 -4.57 5.76 27.22
N ASN A 151 -3.51 4.99 26.97
CA ASN A 151 -2.24 5.08 27.66
C ASN A 151 -1.07 4.80 26.70
N SER A 152 0.15 5.19 27.10
CA SER A 152 1.34 5.07 26.24
C SER A 152 1.74 3.61 25.94
N GLU A 153 1.37 2.65 26.78
CA GLU A 153 1.66 1.23 26.53
C GLU A 153 0.81 0.73 25.36
N ASN A 154 -0.50 0.98 25.41
CA ASN A 154 -1.43 0.59 24.36
C ASN A 154 -1.21 1.35 23.03
N GLU A 155 -0.76 2.61 23.07
CA GLU A 155 -0.32 3.33 21.86
C GLU A 155 0.87 2.65 21.18
N ASN A 156 1.87 2.24 21.97
CA ASN A 156 3.04 1.53 21.44
C ASN A 156 2.65 0.15 20.89
N ASP A 157 1.74 -0.55 21.56
CA ASP A 157 1.22 -1.83 21.08
C ASP A 157 0.47 -1.65 19.75
N LEU A 158 -0.41 -0.66 19.64
CA LEU A 158 -1.12 -0.39 18.38
C LEU A 158 -0.16 -0.04 17.25
N PHE A 159 0.87 0.77 17.53
CA PHE A 159 1.91 1.07 16.55
C PHE A 159 2.62 -0.20 16.07
N ALA A 160 3.00 -1.10 16.99
CA ALA A 160 3.66 -2.36 16.65
C ALA A 160 2.75 -3.29 15.82
N LEU A 161 1.46 -3.37 16.15
CA LEU A 161 0.48 -4.15 15.39
C LEU A 161 0.26 -3.58 13.98
N THR A 162 0.23 -2.25 13.86
CA THR A 162 0.11 -1.57 12.58
C THR A 162 1.33 -1.83 11.71
N GLU A 163 2.55 -1.76 12.27
CA GLU A 163 3.78 -2.08 11.54
C GLU A 163 3.82 -3.55 11.10
N HIS A 164 3.35 -4.47 11.94
CA HIS A 164 3.23 -5.88 11.56
C HIS A 164 2.29 -6.06 10.36
N ALA A 165 1.14 -5.38 10.37
CA ALA A 165 0.19 -5.41 9.25
C ALA A 165 0.79 -4.85 7.96
N ARG A 166 1.46 -3.71 8.06
CA ARG A 166 2.18 -3.03 6.97
C ARG A 166 3.26 -3.93 6.35
N MET A 167 4.10 -4.54 7.17
CA MET A 167 5.17 -5.42 6.72
C MET A 167 4.65 -6.71 6.09
N THR A 168 3.55 -7.26 6.61
CA THR A 168 2.89 -8.44 6.01
C THR A 168 2.36 -8.13 4.62
N ALA A 169 1.72 -6.97 4.41
CA ALA A 169 1.26 -6.54 3.09
C ALA A 169 2.41 -6.35 2.09
N LEU A 170 3.48 -5.68 2.52
CA LEU A 170 4.68 -5.49 1.69
C LEU A 170 5.31 -6.83 1.30
N MET A 171 5.42 -7.76 2.25
CA MET A 171 5.98 -9.08 2.00
C MET A 171 5.11 -9.88 1.02
N LEU A 172 3.79 -9.86 1.20
CA LEU A 172 2.86 -10.48 0.24
C LEU A 172 3.06 -9.89 -1.15
N TYR A 173 3.13 -8.56 -1.28
CA TYR A 173 3.33 -7.90 -2.56
C TYR A 173 4.64 -8.33 -3.24
N VAL A 174 5.76 -8.26 -2.52
CA VAL A 174 7.09 -8.60 -3.06
C VAL A 174 7.18 -10.06 -3.48
N GLU A 175 6.66 -10.99 -2.68
CA GLU A 175 6.72 -12.43 -3.02
C GLU A 175 5.86 -12.80 -4.23
N GLN A 176 4.73 -12.12 -4.41
CA GLN A 176 3.85 -12.36 -5.56
C GLN A 176 4.27 -11.58 -6.82
N HIS A 177 5.23 -10.66 -6.70
CA HIS A 177 5.82 -9.92 -7.82
C HIS A 177 7.33 -10.17 -7.98
N PRO A 178 7.77 -11.43 -8.17
CA PRO A 178 9.19 -11.76 -8.28
C PRO A 178 9.80 -11.09 -9.52
N GLY A 179 10.84 -10.27 -9.30
CA GLY A 179 11.56 -9.54 -10.36
C GLY A 179 11.40 -8.02 -10.35
N ARG A 180 10.79 -7.43 -9.31
CA ARG A 180 10.61 -5.97 -9.16
C ARG A 180 11.49 -5.21 -8.14
N PRO A 181 12.49 -5.78 -7.44
CA PRO A 181 13.54 -4.94 -6.88
C PRO A 181 14.64 -4.79 -7.93
N ASP A 182 14.62 -3.72 -8.74
CA ASP A 182 15.74 -3.35 -9.62
C ASP A 182 16.87 -2.77 -8.76
N VAL A 183 17.57 -3.65 -8.04
CA VAL A 183 18.76 -3.31 -7.22
C VAL A 183 20.04 -3.29 -8.08
N GLU A 184 19.95 -3.54 -9.39
CA GLU A 184 21.12 -3.68 -10.28
C GLU A 184 21.30 -2.55 -11.31
N LYS A 185 20.83 -1.34 -11.02
CA LYS A 185 21.39 -0.15 -11.69
C LYS A 185 22.19 0.67 -10.70
N PRO A 186 23.53 0.52 -10.68
CA PRO A 186 24.38 1.52 -10.08
C PRO A 186 23.99 2.86 -10.72
N ALA A 187 23.72 3.86 -9.88
CA ALA A 187 23.63 5.24 -10.33
C ALA A 187 24.85 5.49 -11.21
N GLN A 188 24.63 5.75 -12.51
CA GLN A 188 25.71 6.07 -13.42
C GLN A 188 26.37 7.34 -12.90
N SER A 189 27.44 7.15 -12.15
CA SER A 189 28.38 8.17 -11.77
C SER A 189 28.94 8.74 -13.06
N PHE A 190 28.50 9.95 -13.38
CA PHE A 190 29.14 10.84 -14.33
C PHE A 190 30.56 11.10 -13.84
N GLU A 191 31.52 10.26 -14.22
CA GLU A 191 32.95 10.58 -14.24
C GLU A 191 33.73 9.32 -14.62
N GLU A 192 33.97 9.11 -15.92
CA GLU A 192 35.18 8.42 -16.37
C GLU A 192 35.50 8.72 -17.83
N GLY A 193 36.48 9.61 -18.01
CA GLY A 193 37.61 9.27 -18.87
C GLY A 193 37.45 9.36 -20.39
N MET A 194 37.13 10.54 -20.94
CA MET A 194 37.68 10.92 -22.25
C MET A 194 39.13 11.40 -22.06
N LYS A 195 40.00 10.46 -21.67
CA LYS A 195 41.46 10.56 -21.83
C LYS A 195 41.87 9.48 -22.81
N GLU A 196 41.83 9.80 -24.10
CA GLU A 196 42.64 9.14 -25.12
C GLU A 196 42.58 9.93 -26.44
N GLU A 197 43.24 11.09 -26.48
CA GLU A 197 43.87 11.54 -27.73
C GLU A 197 45.38 11.38 -27.57
N GLY A 198 45.81 10.13 -27.81
CA GLY A 198 47.20 9.77 -27.98
C GLY A 198 47.69 10.22 -29.36
N LEU A 199 48.77 10.99 -29.31
CA LEU A 199 49.63 11.42 -30.40
C LEU A 199 49.87 10.34 -31.47
N SER A 200 49.71 10.71 -32.74
CA SER A 200 50.58 10.21 -33.81
C SER A 200 51.20 11.43 -34.49
N GLY A 201 52.44 11.71 -34.11
CA GLY A 201 53.33 12.55 -34.92
C GLY A 201 54.06 11.64 -35.89
N ASP A 202 54.21 12.10 -37.13
CA ASP A 202 55.44 11.95 -37.88
C ASP A 202 55.51 13.10 -38.89
N GLY A 203 56.59 13.87 -38.79
CA GLY A 203 56.87 14.99 -39.66
C GLY A 203 57.69 14.54 -40.87
N GLU A 204 57.51 15.24 -42.00
CA GLU A 204 58.54 15.28 -43.02
C GLU A 204 58.53 16.65 -43.74
N THR A 205 59.60 17.40 -43.48
CA THR A 205 60.05 18.58 -44.21
C THR A 205 60.46 18.28 -45.65
N ARG A 206 60.10 19.12 -46.63
CA ARG A 206 61.04 19.95 -47.43
C ARG A 206 60.42 20.57 -48.69
N HIS A 207 60.87 21.81 -48.92
CA HIS A 207 60.92 22.66 -50.12
C HIS A 207 59.66 23.41 -50.58
#